data_AF-D2V0I1-F1
#
_entry.id   AF-D2V0I1-F1
#
_cell.length_a   1.000
_cell.length_b   1.000
_cell.length_c   1.000
_cell.angle_alpha   90.00
_cell.angle_beta   90.00
_cell.angle_gamma   90.00
#
_symmetry.space_group_name_H-M   'P 1'
#
loop_
_entity.id
_entity.type
_entity.pdbx_description
1 polymer ?
#
loop_
_entity_poly.entity_id
_entity_poly.type
_entity_poly.pdbx_seq_one_letter_code
_entity_poly.pdbx_strand_id
1 'polypeptide(L)'
;MPSKRLLVSTILTHRGGMVDITSILPTLDIQKELADSRGSAVLLHDDTCITGREINAINKLGQEMKVRISMSFSKCTYDLTSVVKAESEMSTVIVILIHHLTIKNMLKELKEKEVMYYKLQDKINFKEIFHNIDKRNNFKDFCAKEMNEWILFLEDVSYYKSLKKIQDRVKLQTEIYSQFIKNGSNKQLNMSKEELQVHSFNIQRLLGEIDLFDELENVVIQNLLFDVFKRWQEQ
;
A
#
# COMPACT_ATOMS: atom_id res chain seq x y z
N MET A 1 11.49 -4.98 9.66
CA MET A 1 10.73 -6.23 9.86
C MET A 1 11.55 -7.40 9.33
N PRO A 2 11.69 -8.51 10.08
CA PRO A 2 12.48 -9.64 9.62
C PRO A 2 11.77 -10.32 8.45
N SER A 3 12.42 -10.35 7.28
CA SER A 3 12.01 -11.20 6.16
C SER A 3 12.03 -12.64 6.65
N LYS A 4 10.89 -13.35 6.63
CA LYS A 4 10.87 -14.80 6.87
C LYS A 4 11.69 -15.44 5.75
N ARG A 5 12.94 -15.79 6.05
CA ARG A 5 13.84 -16.51 5.15
C ARG A 5 13.47 -17.98 5.25
N LEU A 6 12.95 -18.55 4.17
CA LEU A 6 12.93 -20.00 4.03
C LEU A 6 14.36 -20.39 3.61
N LEU A 7 15.16 -20.85 4.57
CA LEU A 7 16.47 -21.40 4.25
C LEU A 7 16.25 -22.82 3.74
N VAL A 8 16.29 -23.01 2.42
CA VAL A 8 16.30 -24.35 1.84
C VAL A 8 17.74 -24.67 1.47
N SER A 9 18.52 -25.14 2.45
CA SER A 9 19.86 -25.66 2.17
C SER A 9 19.72 -27.03 1.52
N THR A 10 19.85 -27.10 0.20
CA THR A 10 19.98 -28.37 -0.51
C THR A 10 21.46 -28.60 -0.78
N ILE A 11 22.08 -29.53 -0.06
CA ILE A 11 23.47 -29.92 -0.31
C ILE A 11 23.45 -30.85 -1.53
N LEU A 12 23.80 -30.33 -2.71
CA LEU A 12 24.02 -31.14 -3.91
C LEU A 12 25.44 -31.68 -3.87
N THR A 13 25.62 -33.00 -3.74
CA THR A 13 26.93 -33.64 -3.92
C THR A 13 27.02 -34.19 -5.35
N HIS A 14 27.99 -33.73 -6.12
CA HIS A 14 28.15 -34.12 -7.52
C HIS A 14 28.94 -35.45 -7.63
N ARG A 15 28.25 -36.59 -7.55
CA ARG A 15 28.79 -37.88 -8.04
C ARG A 15 27.92 -38.38 -9.17
N GLY A 16 28.31 -38.16 -10.43
CA GLY A 16 27.93 -38.96 -11.62
C GLY A 16 26.47 -39.41 -11.82
N GLY A 17 25.50 -38.86 -11.10
CA GLY A 17 24.13 -39.35 -11.03
C GLY A 17 23.23 -38.23 -10.51
N MET A 18 22.10 -38.03 -11.20
CA MET A 18 21.10 -37.03 -10.86
C MET A 18 20.70 -37.13 -9.39
N VAL A 19 20.93 -36.05 -8.64
CA VAL A 19 20.32 -35.89 -7.32
C VAL A 19 18.87 -35.48 -7.55
N ASP A 20 17.95 -36.33 -7.10
CA ASP A 20 16.52 -36.09 -7.20
C ASP A 20 16.13 -35.02 -6.16
N ILE A 21 15.89 -33.79 -6.64
CA ILE A 21 15.47 -32.65 -5.81
C ILE A 21 13.98 -32.82 -5.51
N THR A 22 13.63 -33.82 -4.72
CA THR A 22 12.25 -34.06 -4.35
C THR A 22 11.87 -33.24 -3.12
N SER A 23 11.04 -32.25 -3.43
CA SER A 23 10.00 -31.68 -2.59
C SER A 23 10.32 -30.34 -1.91
N ILE A 24 9.47 -29.36 -2.25
CA ILE A 24 9.30 -27.98 -1.73
C ILE A 24 9.85 -26.91 -2.68
N LEU A 25 10.87 -27.21 -3.48
CA LEU A 25 11.35 -26.24 -4.48
C LEU A 25 10.43 -26.22 -5.71
N PRO A 26 10.15 -25.06 -6.32
CA PRO A 26 9.58 -25.03 -7.66
C PRO A 26 10.48 -25.83 -8.61
N THR A 27 9.90 -26.44 -9.64
CA THR A 27 10.65 -27.18 -10.68
C THR A 27 11.57 -26.21 -11.42
N LEU A 28 12.73 -25.97 -10.82
CA LEU A 28 13.79 -25.13 -11.34
C LEU A 28 14.81 -26.05 -11.99
N ASP A 29 14.99 -25.89 -13.29
CA ASP A 29 16.09 -26.54 -13.98
C ASP A 29 17.39 -25.78 -13.69
N ILE A 30 18.06 -26.18 -12.61
CA ILE A 30 19.31 -25.57 -12.17
C ILE A 30 20.39 -25.68 -13.26
N GLN A 31 20.38 -26.75 -14.07
CA GLN A 31 21.38 -26.92 -15.12
C GLN A 31 21.18 -25.93 -16.25
N LYS A 32 19.92 -25.71 -16.66
CA LYS A 32 19.56 -24.67 -17.63
C LYS A 32 19.91 -23.28 -17.11
N GLU A 33 19.57 -22.97 -15.86
CA GLU A 33 19.87 -21.64 -15.28
C GLU A 33 21.39 -21.40 -15.14
N LEU A 34 22.16 -22.43 -14.80
CA LEU A 34 23.62 -22.41 -14.81
C LEU A 34 24.16 -22.20 -16.23
N ALA A 35 23.63 -22.90 -17.23
CA ALA A 35 24.03 -22.74 -18.63
C ALA A 35 23.74 -21.32 -19.15
N ASP A 36 22.58 -20.77 -18.83
CA ASP A 36 22.19 -19.41 -19.22
C ASP A 36 23.06 -18.34 -18.52
N SER A 37 23.50 -18.60 -17.29
CA SER A 37 24.45 -17.71 -16.59
C SER A 37 25.89 -17.80 -17.14
N ARG A 38 26.27 -18.93 -17.76
CA ARG A 38 27.59 -19.16 -18.35
C ARG A 38 27.80 -18.47 -19.70
N GLY A 39 26.77 -17.83 -20.26
CA GLY A 39 26.87 -16.97 -21.46
C GLY A 39 27.74 -15.73 -21.28
N SER A 40 28.14 -15.40 -20.04
CA SER A 40 29.25 -14.49 -19.74
C SER A 40 30.42 -15.30 -19.20
N ALA A 41 31.47 -15.45 -20.02
CA ALA A 41 32.66 -16.25 -19.72
C ALA A 41 33.42 -15.69 -18.50
N VAL A 42 33.04 -16.13 -17.30
CA VAL A 42 33.82 -15.95 -16.08
C VAL A 42 34.21 -17.34 -15.62
N LEU A 43 35.51 -17.62 -15.69
CA LEU A 43 36.15 -18.77 -15.03
C LEU A 43 35.66 -18.81 -13.58
N LEU A 44 35.17 -19.96 -13.12
CA LEU A 44 34.75 -20.19 -11.74
C LEU A 44 35.96 -20.00 -10.80
N HIS A 45 36.23 -18.75 -10.43
CA HIS A 45 36.98 -18.43 -9.23
C HIS A 45 36.15 -18.87 -8.02
N ASP A 46 36.83 -19.22 -6.94
CA ASP A 46 36.28 -19.93 -5.77
C ASP A 46 35.14 -19.23 -5.01
N ASP A 47 34.73 -18.04 -5.43
CA ASP A 47 33.71 -17.20 -4.78
C ASP A 47 32.61 -16.69 -5.72
N THR A 48 32.26 -17.45 -6.77
CA THR A 48 31.11 -17.05 -7.60
C THR A 48 29.81 -17.09 -6.80
N CYS A 49 29.02 -16.02 -6.91
CA CYS A 49 27.73 -15.90 -6.26
C CYS A 49 26.74 -15.29 -7.26
N ILE A 50 25.65 -15.99 -7.54
CA ILE A 50 24.53 -15.44 -8.30
C ILE A 50 23.63 -14.78 -7.28
N THR A 51 23.52 -13.46 -7.26
CA THR A 51 22.61 -12.77 -6.33
C THR A 51 21.44 -12.15 -7.07
N GLY A 52 20.23 -12.40 -6.56
CA GLY A 52 19.06 -11.60 -6.91
C GLY A 52 18.43 -11.87 -8.28
N ARG A 53 18.68 -13.00 -8.93
CA ARG A 53 18.07 -13.35 -10.22
C ARG A 53 16.58 -13.64 -10.04
N GLU A 54 15.72 -12.94 -10.78
CA GLU A 54 14.27 -13.16 -10.73
C GLU A 54 13.86 -14.17 -11.82
N ILE A 55 13.06 -15.15 -11.44
CA ILE A 55 12.54 -16.17 -12.34
C ILE A 55 11.05 -16.43 -12.06
N ASN A 56 10.37 -17.03 -13.03
CA ASN A 56 9.03 -17.59 -12.83
C ASN A 56 9.16 -19.06 -12.45
N ALA A 57 8.51 -19.44 -11.37
CA ALA A 57 8.54 -20.75 -10.74
C ALA A 57 7.11 -21.30 -10.65
N ILE A 58 6.93 -22.62 -10.70
CA ILE A 58 5.61 -23.26 -10.55
C ILE A 58 5.60 -24.02 -9.23
N ASN A 59 4.60 -23.79 -8.38
CA ASN A 59 4.45 -24.54 -7.12
C ASN A 59 3.81 -25.91 -7.34
N LYS A 60 3.74 -26.73 -6.27
CA LYS A 60 3.10 -28.06 -6.31
C LYS A 60 1.63 -28.05 -6.72
N LEU A 61 0.96 -26.89 -6.66
CA LEU A 61 -0.44 -26.70 -7.06
C LEU A 61 -0.56 -26.24 -8.53
N GLY A 62 0.54 -26.14 -9.28
CA GLY A 62 0.54 -25.67 -10.66
C GLY A 62 0.43 -24.16 -10.83
N GLN A 63 0.57 -23.37 -9.75
CA GLN A 63 0.49 -21.91 -9.81
C GLN A 63 1.86 -21.31 -10.10
N GLU A 64 1.91 -20.42 -11.09
CA GLU A 64 3.09 -19.61 -11.39
C GLU A 64 3.34 -18.55 -10.31
N MET A 65 4.60 -18.39 -9.91
CA MET A 65 5.07 -17.44 -8.91
C MET A 65 6.39 -16.81 -9.34
N LYS A 66 6.54 -15.51 -9.08
CA LYS A 66 7.80 -14.82 -9.28
C LYS A 66 8.69 -15.01 -8.05
N VAL A 67 9.84 -15.65 -8.22
CA VAL A 67 10.81 -15.87 -7.14
C VAL A 67 12.14 -15.22 -7.48
N ARG A 68 12.84 -14.74 -6.47
CA ARG A 68 14.20 -14.24 -6.58
C ARG A 68 15.15 -15.24 -5.97
N ILE A 69 16.09 -15.72 -6.75
CA ILE A 69 17.07 -16.73 -6.35
C ILE A 69 18.42 -16.07 -6.13
N SER A 70 19.05 -16.43 -5.03
CA SER A 70 20.46 -16.21 -4.80
C SER A 70 21.14 -17.56 -4.58
N MET A 71 22.23 -17.83 -5.31
CA MET A 71 23.01 -19.05 -5.23
C MET A 71 24.45 -18.71 -4.82
N SER A 72 24.96 -19.37 -3.79
CA SER A 72 26.37 -19.30 -3.40
C SER A 72 27.00 -20.68 -3.57
N PHE A 73 28.16 -20.70 -4.22
CA PHE A 73 28.95 -21.91 -4.42
C PHE A 73 30.08 -21.90 -3.39
N SER A 74 30.23 -22.99 -2.65
CA SER A 74 31.34 -23.15 -1.72
C SER A 74 31.95 -24.53 -1.90
N LYS A 75 33.27 -24.58 -2.07
CA LYS A 75 34.02 -25.84 -2.07
C LYS A 75 34.17 -26.32 -0.63
N CYS A 76 33.75 -27.55 -0.38
CA CYS A 76 34.00 -28.20 0.90
C CYS A 76 34.86 -29.43 0.66
N THR A 77 35.99 -29.47 1.35
CA THR A 77 36.80 -30.68 1.51
C THR A 77 36.28 -31.43 2.72
N TYR A 78 35.81 -32.65 2.52
CA TYR A 78 35.47 -33.55 3.61
C TYR A 78 36.63 -34.52 3.82
N ASP A 79 37.15 -34.57 5.04
CA ASP A 79 38.17 -35.55 5.40
C ASP A 79 37.46 -36.83 5.86
N LEU A 80 37.34 -37.81 4.96
CA LEU A 80 36.77 -39.12 5.27
C LEU A 80 37.78 -39.89 6.12
N THR A 81 37.69 -39.71 7.43
CA THR A 81 38.48 -40.46 8.41
C THR A 81 38.00 -41.91 8.49
N SER A 82 38.45 -42.74 7.55
CA SER A 82 38.64 -44.17 7.78
C SER A 82 39.84 -44.66 6.98
N VAL A 83 40.93 -44.86 7.71
CA VAL A 83 42.12 -45.68 7.39
C VAL A 83 42.00 -46.47 6.07
N VAL A 84 42.48 -45.87 4.97
CA VAL A 84 43.15 -46.47 3.79
C VAL A 84 43.12 -45.42 2.66
N LYS A 85 44.30 -44.88 2.32
CA LYS A 85 44.64 -43.97 1.20
C LYS A 85 43.57 -42.93 0.81
N ALA A 86 43.65 -41.76 1.44
CA ALA A 86 42.81 -40.60 1.17
C ALA A 86 43.13 -39.95 -0.20
N GLU A 87 42.30 -40.23 -1.21
CA GLU A 87 42.06 -39.27 -2.29
C GLU A 87 41.04 -38.25 -1.76
N SER A 88 41.43 -36.99 -1.62
CA SER A 88 40.53 -35.93 -1.19
C SER A 88 39.55 -35.59 -2.32
N GLU A 89 38.36 -36.21 -2.28
CA GLU A 89 37.28 -35.84 -3.19
C GLU A 89 36.75 -34.44 -2.83
N MET A 90 36.98 -33.47 -3.71
CA MET A 90 36.36 -32.15 -3.56
C MET A 90 34.87 -32.25 -3.89
N SER A 91 34.03 -31.83 -2.94
CA SER A 91 32.59 -31.68 -3.17
C SER A 91 32.21 -30.19 -3.23
N THR A 92 31.43 -29.82 -4.23
CA THR A 92 30.87 -28.46 -4.35
C THR A 92 29.52 -28.44 -3.64
N VAL A 93 29.38 -27.61 -2.62
CA VAL A 93 28.09 -27.35 -1.97
C VAL A 93 27.47 -26.11 -2.62
N ILE A 94 26.18 -26.20 -2.96
CA ILE A 94 25.42 -25.08 -3.53
C ILE A 94 24.35 -24.68 -2.52
N VAL A 95 24.39 -23.45 -2.02
CA VAL A 95 23.33 -22.90 -1.18
C VAL A 95 22.40 -22.06 -2.03
N ILE A 96 21.14 -22.49 -2.14
CA ILE A 96 20.09 -21.79 -2.91
C ILE A 96 19.14 -21.10 -1.93
N LEU A 97 19.13 -19.78 -1.93
CA LEU A 97 18.17 -18.95 -1.21
C LEU A 97 17.07 -18.50 -2.16
N ILE A 98 15.84 -18.94 -1.93
CA ILE A 98 14.67 -18.53 -2.71
C ILE A 98 13.84 -17.52 -1.92
N HIS A 99 13.76 -16.29 -2.44
CA HIS A 99 12.88 -15.25 -1.95
C HIS A 99 11.58 -15.26 -2.74
N HIS A 100 10.47 -15.54 -2.06
CA HIS A 100 9.15 -15.44 -2.67
C HIS A 100 8.73 -13.96 -2.75
N LEU A 101 8.78 -13.38 -3.96
CA LEU A 101 8.51 -11.95 -4.16
C LEU A 101 7.01 -11.62 -4.03
N THR A 102 6.14 -12.58 -4.31
CA THR A 102 4.68 -12.43 -4.21
C THR A 102 4.25 -12.08 -2.79
N ILE A 103 4.91 -12.60 -1.75
CA ILE A 103 4.54 -12.28 -0.35
C ILE A 103 4.75 -10.80 -0.05
N LYS A 104 5.83 -10.17 -0.54
CA LYS A 104 6.09 -8.75 -0.26
C LYS A 104 5.04 -7.86 -0.92
N ASN A 105 4.67 -8.17 -2.17
CA ASN A 105 3.65 -7.42 -2.89
C ASN A 105 2.26 -7.65 -2.30
N MET A 106 1.89 -8.90 -1.99
CA MET A 106 0.62 -9.21 -1.30
C MET A 106 0.53 -8.53 0.07
N LEU A 107 1.62 -8.51 0.85
CA LEU A 107 1.64 -7.79 2.13
C LEU A 107 1.47 -6.28 1.96
N LYS A 108 2.02 -5.70 0.88
CA LYS A 108 1.84 -4.28 0.56
C LYS A 108 0.38 -4.00 0.20
N GLU A 109 -0.20 -4.79 -0.71
CA GLU A 109 -1.59 -4.67 -1.11
C GLU A 109 -2.56 -4.87 0.05
N LEU A 110 -2.29 -5.84 0.94
CA LEU A 110 -3.09 -6.05 2.14
C LEU A 110 -3.06 -4.84 3.06
N LYS A 111 -1.89 -4.23 3.27
CA LYS A 111 -1.78 -2.99 4.06
C LYS A 111 -2.51 -1.82 3.41
N GLU A 112 -2.41 -1.66 2.10
CA GLU A 112 -3.14 -0.63 1.36
C GLU A 112 -4.66 -0.82 1.49
N LYS A 113 -5.15 -2.06 1.38
CA LYS A 113 -6.56 -2.42 1.60
C LYS A 113 -7.02 -2.19 3.04
N GLU A 114 -6.18 -2.52 4.02
CA GLU A 114 -6.46 -2.30 5.44
C GLU A 114 -6.61 -0.79 5.73
N VAL A 115 -5.70 0.05 5.22
CA VAL A 115 -5.82 1.51 5.33
C VAL A 115 -7.10 2.03 4.66
N MET A 116 -7.45 1.49 3.49
CA MET A 116 -8.68 1.87 2.79
C MET A 116 -9.93 1.47 3.59
N TYR A 117 -9.91 0.30 4.23
CA TYR A 117 -11.00 -0.18 5.08
C TYR A 117 -11.25 0.78 6.26
N TYR A 118 -10.20 1.18 6.99
CA TYR A 118 -10.36 2.11 8.11
C TYR A 118 -10.88 3.48 7.65
N LYS A 119 -10.37 4.02 6.53
CA LYS A 119 -10.89 5.27 5.95
C LYS A 119 -12.38 5.18 5.60
N LEU A 120 -12.81 4.03 5.07
CA LEU A 120 -14.23 3.80 4.76
C LEU A 120 -15.07 3.70 6.03
N GLN A 121 -14.56 3.02 7.05
CA GLN A 121 -15.21 2.89 8.36
C GLN A 121 -15.40 4.27 9.01
N ASP A 122 -14.37 5.11 9.02
CA ASP A 122 -14.45 6.49 9.54
C ASP A 122 -15.49 7.32 8.77
N LYS A 123 -15.54 7.19 7.44
CA LYS A 123 -16.54 7.87 6.61
C LYS A 123 -17.97 7.40 6.93
N ILE A 124 -18.17 6.11 7.20
CA ILE A 124 -19.48 5.56 7.61
C ILE A 124 -19.87 6.08 9.00
N ASN A 125 -18.94 6.02 9.96
CA ASN A 125 -19.17 6.49 11.32
C ASN A 125 -19.50 7.99 11.34
N PHE A 126 -18.74 8.80 10.60
CA PHE A 126 -19.01 10.23 10.47
C PHE A 126 -20.38 10.50 9.88
N LYS A 127 -20.79 9.76 8.84
CA LYS A 127 -22.15 9.88 8.30
C LYS A 127 -23.20 9.57 9.37
N GLU A 128 -23.05 8.51 10.15
CA GLU A 128 -23.99 8.19 11.22
C GLU A 128 -24.11 9.34 12.23
N ILE A 129 -22.98 9.89 12.66
CA ILE A 129 -22.92 11.05 13.57
C ILE A 129 -23.56 12.28 12.95
N PHE A 130 -23.27 12.56 11.69
CA PHE A 130 -23.81 13.72 10.99
C PHE A 130 -25.33 13.63 10.78
N HIS A 131 -25.91 12.43 10.67
CA HIS A 131 -27.36 12.26 10.57
C HIS A 131 -28.06 12.33 11.94
N ASN A 132 -27.38 11.97 13.02
CA ASN A 132 -27.92 12.07 14.37
C ASN A 132 -27.78 13.50 14.92
N ILE A 133 -28.91 14.16 15.19
CA ILE A 133 -28.94 15.57 15.61
C ILE A 133 -28.13 15.81 16.90
N ASP A 134 -28.29 14.95 17.90
CA ASP A 134 -27.61 15.11 19.20
C ASP A 134 -26.10 14.91 19.07
N LYS A 135 -25.67 13.85 18.38
CA LYS A 135 -24.25 13.59 18.12
C LYS A 135 -23.63 14.70 17.26
N ARG A 136 -24.36 15.19 16.24
CA ARG A 136 -23.92 16.31 15.39
C ARG A 136 -23.74 17.59 16.19
N ASN A 137 -24.67 17.91 17.09
CA ASN A 137 -24.57 19.09 17.96
C ASN A 137 -23.37 18.97 18.92
N ASN A 138 -23.17 17.82 19.56
CA ASN A 138 -21.99 17.58 20.41
C ASN A 138 -20.68 17.74 19.63
N PHE A 139 -20.62 17.22 18.40
CA PHE A 139 -19.46 17.37 17.54
C PHE A 139 -19.26 18.82 17.08
N LYS A 140 -20.35 19.53 16.81
CA LYS A 140 -20.32 20.97 16.47
C LYS A 140 -19.78 21.82 17.61
N ASP A 141 -20.16 21.52 18.85
CA ASP A 141 -19.63 22.20 20.03
C ASP A 141 -18.13 21.95 20.20
N PHE A 142 -17.66 20.75 19.86
CA PHE A 142 -16.23 20.44 19.83
C PHE A 142 -15.50 21.24 18.74
N CYS A 143 -16.00 21.25 17.50
CA CYS A 143 -15.45 22.05 16.41
C CYS A 143 -15.41 23.55 16.73
N ALA A 144 -16.43 24.08 17.40
CA ALA A 144 -16.47 25.48 17.82
C ALA A 144 -15.35 25.83 18.80
N LYS A 145 -14.99 24.92 19.71
CA LYS A 145 -13.85 25.09 20.64
C LYS A 145 -12.51 25.08 19.91
N GLU A 146 -12.37 24.27 18.87
CA GLU A 146 -11.16 24.21 18.03
C GLU A 146 -11.13 25.29 16.93
N MET A 147 -12.08 26.23 16.92
CA MET A 147 -12.24 27.26 15.87
C MET A 147 -12.30 26.65 14.46
N ASN A 148 -12.94 25.49 14.33
CA ASN A 148 -13.08 24.78 13.07
C ASN A 148 -14.47 24.98 12.44
N GLU A 149 -14.49 25.61 11.27
CA GLU A 149 -15.72 25.99 10.55
C GLU A 149 -16.22 24.90 9.59
N TRP A 150 -15.50 23.78 9.44
CA TRP A 150 -15.84 22.74 8.46
C TRP A 150 -17.23 22.15 8.68
N ILE A 151 -17.63 21.91 9.94
CA ILE A 151 -18.95 21.32 10.23
C ILE A 151 -20.10 22.26 9.83
N LEU A 152 -19.93 23.57 10.02
CA LEU A 152 -20.92 24.58 9.65
C LEU A 152 -21.09 24.66 8.14
N PHE A 153 -19.98 24.62 7.40
CA PHE A 153 -20.02 24.53 5.94
C PHE A 153 -20.80 23.28 5.47
N LEU A 154 -20.56 22.11 6.08
CA LEU A 154 -21.27 20.88 5.71
C LEU A 154 -22.78 20.96 6.02
N GLU A 155 -23.19 21.62 7.09
CA GLU A 155 -24.61 21.86 7.40
C GLU A 155 -25.26 22.76 6.34
N ASP A 156 -24.60 23.86 5.95
CA ASP A 156 -25.12 24.77 4.93
C ASP A 156 -25.17 24.10 3.55
N VAL A 157 -24.20 23.27 3.19
CA VAL A 157 -24.21 22.45 1.96
C VAL A 157 -25.34 21.41 2.01
N SER A 158 -25.56 20.75 3.15
CA SER A 158 -26.67 19.81 3.31
C SER A 158 -28.02 20.51 3.13
N TYR A 159 -28.18 21.69 3.73
CA TYR A 159 -29.37 22.51 3.57
C TYR A 159 -29.54 22.98 2.11
N TYR A 160 -28.47 23.43 1.47
CA TYR A 160 -28.45 23.79 0.05
C TYR A 160 -28.99 22.68 -0.86
N LYS A 161 -28.53 21.44 -0.65
CA LYS A 161 -28.98 20.27 -1.41
C LYS A 161 -30.46 19.91 -1.17
N SER A 162 -31.00 20.27 0.00
CA SER A 162 -32.41 20.03 0.34
C SER A 162 -33.37 21.03 -0.32
N LEU A 163 -32.88 22.20 -0.74
CA LEU A 163 -33.70 23.25 -1.35
C LEU A 163 -34.20 22.81 -2.73
N LYS A 164 -35.51 22.83 -2.93
CA LYS A 164 -36.15 22.44 -4.20
C LYS A 164 -36.03 23.54 -5.27
N LYS A 165 -36.09 24.81 -4.88
CA LYS A 165 -36.11 25.96 -5.80
C LYS A 165 -34.70 26.42 -6.14
N ILE A 166 -34.44 26.63 -7.44
CA ILE A 166 -33.15 27.13 -7.95
C ILE A 166 -32.81 28.51 -7.36
N GLN A 167 -33.79 29.41 -7.26
CA GLN A 167 -33.55 30.77 -6.73
C GLN A 167 -33.06 30.76 -5.27
N ASP A 168 -33.65 29.91 -4.43
CA ASP A 168 -33.23 29.75 -3.03
C ASP A 168 -31.81 29.17 -2.97
N ARG A 169 -31.49 28.20 -3.85
CA ARG A 169 -30.13 27.67 -3.98
C ARG A 169 -29.14 28.75 -4.41
N VAL A 170 -29.42 29.54 -5.44
CA VAL A 170 -28.53 30.62 -5.89
C VAL A 170 -28.25 31.63 -4.78
N LYS A 171 -29.27 31.97 -3.99
CA LYS A 171 -29.11 32.83 -2.81
C LYS A 171 -28.16 32.20 -1.79
N LEU A 172 -28.43 30.97 -1.37
CA LEU A 172 -27.59 30.27 -0.39
C LEU A 172 -26.18 29.95 -0.91
N GLN A 173 -26.02 29.68 -2.21
CA GLN A 173 -24.72 29.53 -2.86
C GLN A 173 -23.88 30.79 -2.71
N THR A 174 -24.49 31.96 -2.87
CA THR A 174 -23.82 33.26 -2.67
C THR A 174 -23.42 33.45 -1.21
N GLU A 175 -24.29 33.08 -0.27
CA GLU A 175 -24.02 33.13 1.16
C GLU A 175 -22.86 32.20 1.54
N ILE A 176 -22.93 30.90 1.19
CA ILE A 176 -21.86 29.90 1.40
C ILE A 176 -20.53 30.38 0.81
N TYR A 177 -20.56 30.88 -0.43
CA TYR A 177 -19.36 31.41 -1.08
C TYR A 177 -18.76 32.58 -0.28
N SER A 178 -19.59 33.55 0.11
CA SER A 178 -19.12 34.74 0.84
C SER A 178 -18.59 34.43 2.24
N GLN A 179 -19.14 33.41 2.90
CA GLN A 179 -18.85 33.06 4.28
C GLN A 179 -17.65 32.12 4.43
N PHE A 180 -17.52 31.13 3.54
CA PHE A 180 -16.56 30.04 3.70
C PHE A 180 -15.46 30.00 2.62
N ILE A 181 -15.73 30.53 1.42
CA ILE A 181 -14.85 30.32 0.26
C ILE A 181 -14.10 31.60 -0.11
N LYS A 182 -14.77 32.76 -0.02
CA LYS A 182 -14.20 34.06 -0.36
C LYS A 182 -12.96 34.32 0.49
N ASN A 183 -11.87 34.72 -0.17
CA ASN A 183 -10.62 35.05 0.49
C ASN A 183 -10.81 36.19 1.51
N GLY A 184 -10.35 35.97 2.74
CA GLY A 184 -10.49 36.92 3.85
C GLY A 184 -11.88 36.91 4.51
N SER A 185 -12.71 35.89 4.26
CA SER A 185 -13.96 35.72 4.99
C SER A 185 -13.69 35.30 6.45
N ASN A 186 -14.54 35.75 7.37
CA ASN A 186 -14.36 35.48 8.80
C ASN A 186 -14.43 33.99 9.16
N LYS A 187 -15.06 33.18 8.29
CA LYS A 187 -15.23 31.73 8.45
C LYS A 187 -14.59 30.99 7.27
N GLN A 188 -13.55 31.56 6.68
CA GLN A 188 -12.85 30.94 5.55
C GLN A 188 -12.41 29.52 5.90
N LEU A 189 -12.69 28.55 5.03
CA LEU A 189 -12.25 27.17 5.22
C LEU A 189 -10.71 27.14 5.31
N ASN A 190 -10.21 26.41 6.30
CA ASN A 190 -8.77 26.17 6.46
C ASN A 190 -8.28 25.18 5.39
N MET A 191 -8.05 25.68 4.18
CA MET A 191 -7.54 24.94 3.03
C MET A 191 -6.54 25.79 2.24
N SER A 192 -5.79 25.18 1.32
CA SER A 192 -4.86 25.92 0.47
C SER A 192 -5.60 26.90 -0.44
N LYS A 193 -4.92 27.99 -0.84
CA LYS A 193 -5.52 29.02 -1.71
C LYS A 193 -5.81 28.45 -3.09
N GLU A 194 -4.96 27.55 -3.56
CA GLU A 194 -5.04 26.87 -4.84
C GLU A 194 -6.30 25.99 -4.89
N GLU A 195 -6.54 25.17 -3.86
CA GLU A 195 -7.74 24.34 -3.75
C GLU A 195 -9.02 25.18 -3.72
N LEU A 196 -9.04 26.26 -2.92
CA LEU A 196 -10.18 27.18 -2.89
C LEU A 196 -10.41 27.86 -4.25
N GLN A 197 -9.35 28.23 -4.96
CA GLN A 197 -9.46 28.86 -6.27
C GLN A 197 -10.11 27.92 -7.30
N VAL A 198 -9.71 26.64 -7.34
CA VAL A 198 -10.27 25.64 -8.25
C VAL A 198 -11.79 25.54 -8.09
N HIS A 199 -12.29 25.45 -6.85
CA HIS A 199 -13.72 25.36 -6.59
C HIS A 199 -14.44 26.71 -6.71
N SER A 200 -13.77 27.83 -6.41
CA SER A 200 -14.37 29.17 -6.43
C SER A 200 -14.93 29.54 -7.80
N PHE A 201 -14.24 29.17 -8.89
CA PHE A 201 -14.64 29.53 -10.24
C PHE A 201 -16.01 28.94 -10.60
N ASN A 202 -16.23 27.65 -10.30
CA ASN A 202 -17.50 26.99 -10.58
C ASN A 202 -18.62 27.56 -9.69
N ILE A 203 -18.31 27.78 -8.41
CA ILE A 203 -19.28 28.28 -7.43
C ILE A 203 -19.68 29.74 -7.70
N GLN A 204 -18.86 30.53 -8.37
CA GLN A 204 -19.22 31.91 -8.75
C GLN A 204 -20.22 32.00 -9.92
N ARG A 205 -20.49 30.91 -10.66
CA ARG A 205 -21.36 30.96 -11.84
C ARG A 205 -22.85 31.10 -11.51
N LEU A 206 -23.24 30.97 -10.24
CA LEU A 206 -24.60 31.21 -9.72
C LEU A 206 -25.71 30.43 -10.46
N LEU A 207 -25.43 29.18 -10.82
CA LEU A 207 -26.36 28.31 -11.54
C LEU A 207 -27.33 27.54 -10.63
N GLY A 208 -27.04 27.43 -9.32
CA GLY A 208 -27.89 26.69 -8.39
C GLY A 208 -27.93 25.17 -8.67
N GLU A 209 -26.82 24.60 -9.15
CA GLU A 209 -26.65 23.17 -9.43
C GLU A 209 -26.64 22.36 -8.12
N ILE A 210 -27.40 21.26 -8.06
CA ILE A 210 -27.57 20.49 -6.81
C ILE A 210 -26.25 19.88 -6.29
N ASP A 211 -25.38 19.51 -7.22
CA ASP A 211 -24.10 18.83 -7.05
C ASP A 211 -22.91 19.80 -7.06
N LEU A 212 -23.15 21.11 -7.09
CA LEU A 212 -22.13 22.16 -7.18
C LEU A 212 -21.02 22.02 -6.13
N PHE A 213 -21.37 21.59 -4.92
CA PHE A 213 -20.45 21.49 -3.79
C PHE A 213 -19.88 20.09 -3.57
N ASP A 214 -20.20 19.08 -4.39
CA ASP A 214 -19.86 17.67 -4.13
C ASP A 214 -18.35 17.44 -3.99
N GLU A 215 -17.55 18.04 -4.86
CA GLU A 215 -16.10 17.89 -4.80
C GLU A 215 -15.52 18.56 -3.54
N LEU A 216 -15.92 19.80 -3.27
CA LEU A 216 -15.46 20.56 -2.10
C LEU A 216 -15.93 19.93 -0.79
N GLU A 217 -17.18 19.44 -0.73
CA GLU A 217 -17.73 18.68 0.40
C GLU A 217 -16.88 17.44 0.69
N ASN A 218 -16.50 16.68 -0.34
CA ASN A 218 -15.65 15.51 -0.17
C ASN A 218 -14.28 15.89 0.40
N VAL A 219 -13.65 16.97 -0.09
CA VAL A 219 -12.37 17.47 0.44
C VAL A 219 -12.50 17.87 1.92
N VAL A 220 -13.53 18.65 2.26
CA VAL A 220 -13.79 19.08 3.64
C VAL A 220 -14.03 17.89 4.55
N ILE A 221 -14.83 16.89 4.13
CA ILE A 221 -15.04 15.66 4.89
C ILE A 221 -13.71 14.92 5.11
N GLN A 222 -12.86 14.79 4.08
CA GLN A 222 -11.56 14.10 4.26
C GLN A 222 -10.66 14.82 5.26
N ASN A 223 -10.57 16.15 5.18
CA ASN A 223 -9.78 16.95 6.11
C ASN A 223 -10.32 16.85 7.54
N LEU A 224 -11.64 16.92 7.69
CA LEU A 224 -12.33 16.77 8.97
C LEU A 224 -12.12 15.39 9.59
N LEU A 225 -12.20 14.33 8.79
CA LEU A 225 -11.96 12.96 9.24
C LEU A 225 -10.53 12.75 9.73
N PHE A 226 -9.55 13.28 9.00
CA PHE A 226 -8.14 13.07 9.31
C PHE A 226 -7.67 13.83 10.57
N ASP A 227 -8.26 15.00 10.82
CA ASP A 227 -7.76 15.92 11.85
C ASP A 227 -8.70 15.97 13.08
N VAL A 228 -9.86 16.59 12.93
CA VAL A 228 -10.75 16.95 14.04
C VAL A 228 -11.56 15.75 14.54
N PHE A 229 -12.07 14.94 13.63
CA PHE A 229 -12.98 13.85 13.97
C PHE A 229 -12.28 12.79 14.83
N LYS A 230 -11.05 12.43 14.48
CA LYS A 230 -10.26 11.47 15.24
C LYS A 230 -10.00 11.97 16.67
N ARG A 231 -9.61 13.24 16.83
CA ARG A 231 -9.41 13.84 18.16
C ARG A 231 -10.69 13.85 19.00
N TRP A 232 -11.83 14.13 18.38
CA TRP A 232 -13.11 14.10 19.06
C TRP A 232 -13.50 12.70 19.55
N GLN A 233 -13.23 11.66 18.75
CA GLN A 233 -13.49 10.27 19.15
C GLN A 233 -12.60 9.76 20.29
N GLU A 234 -11.47 10.42 20.53
CA GLU A 234 -10.50 10.07 21.59
C GLU A 234 -10.83 10.74 22.95
N GLN A 235 -11.88 11.56 23.03
CA GLN A 235 -12.36 12.21 24.27
C GLN A 235 -13.31 11.32 25.07
#